data_AF-A0A915MJ27-F1
#
_entry.id   AF-A0A915MJ27-F1
#
_cell.length_a   1.000
_cell.length_b   1.000
_cell.length_c   1.000
_cell.angle_alpha   90.00
_cell.angle_beta   90.00
_cell.angle_gamma   90.00
#
_symmetry.space_group_name_H-M   'P 1'
#
loop_
_entity.id
_entity.type
_entity.pdbx_description
1 polymer ?
#
loop_
_entity_poly.entity_id
_entity_poly.type
_entity_poly.pdbx_seq_one_letter_code
_entity_poly.pdbx_strand_id
1 'polypeptide(L)'
;MLLTNFKYFANLNSKNSVQVLFRNLSKSASQQKTSQLKTSQHYIEKEAKYGAHNYKPIPVVISHGKGCNVWDVDGKSYYDCLSGYSALNQGHCHPRLVKVMQDQCQLLTLTSRAFYTNALGEYAEYLTKLFGYQKMMPMNSGVEAVDTAVKLSRKWAYEVKGVPPSQAKIVFARDNFHGRSLMACSASTDPDCFENFGPFLPNFLHVEFDSLTELEKTLSDPHCAAFVVEPIQGEAGVVLPSEGYLKGVRELCTKNRVLMVADEVQTGLGRTGRMLCCDHYNVRPDIVTLGKALSGGLYPISAVLADDEIMLTIKPGQHGSTYGGNPLSAKIAIEALKIIKEENFNKCLGCLP
;
A
#
# COMPACT_ATOMS: atom_id res chain seq x y z
N MET A 1 -41.11 16.19 -25.61
CA MET A 1 -42.14 16.21 -24.54
C MET A 1 -41.42 16.60 -23.25
N LEU A 2 -41.49 17.78 -22.64
CA LEU A 2 -42.15 19.09 -22.75
C LEU A 2 -41.10 20.10 -22.18
N LEU A 3 -40.56 21.07 -22.90
CA LEU A 3 -40.98 22.49 -23.07
C LEU A 3 -41.38 23.27 -21.78
N THR A 4 -40.54 24.27 -21.44
CA THR A 4 -40.85 25.68 -21.01
C THR A 4 -41.70 25.95 -19.75
N ASN A 5 -41.63 27.04 -18.97
CA ASN A 5 -41.03 28.39 -18.99
C ASN A 5 -41.22 28.98 -17.57
N PHE A 6 -40.43 29.98 -17.14
CA PHE A 6 -40.93 31.29 -16.63
C PHE A 6 -39.78 32.17 -16.09
N LYS A 7 -39.50 33.26 -16.83
CA LYS A 7 -38.84 34.48 -16.36
C LYS A 7 -39.93 35.44 -15.86
N TYR A 8 -39.67 36.19 -14.79
CA TYR A 8 -40.23 37.54 -14.61
C TYR A 8 -39.23 38.42 -13.83
N PHE A 9 -38.86 39.54 -14.44
CA PHE A 9 -38.26 40.73 -13.84
C PHE A 9 -39.37 41.78 -13.74
N ALA A 10 -39.41 42.59 -12.68
CA ALA A 10 -39.53 44.06 -12.76
C ALA A 10 -39.64 44.75 -11.37
N ASN A 11 -38.68 45.64 -11.13
CA ASN A 11 -38.78 46.99 -10.57
C ASN A 11 -39.61 47.28 -9.31
N LEU A 12 -38.91 47.74 -8.26
CA LEU A 12 -39.36 48.83 -7.39
C LEU A 12 -38.17 49.75 -7.05
N ASN A 13 -38.27 50.99 -7.53
CA ASN A 13 -37.40 52.13 -7.21
C ASN A 13 -37.97 52.82 -5.96
N SER A 14 -37.19 52.97 -4.88
CA SER A 14 -37.43 54.04 -3.90
C SER A 14 -36.13 54.49 -3.22
N LYS A 15 -35.81 55.78 -3.39
CA LYS A 15 -34.54 56.44 -3.04
C LYS A 15 -34.39 56.80 -1.56
N ASN A 16 -35.13 56.19 -0.63
CA ASN A 16 -35.06 56.55 0.80
C ASN A 16 -34.54 55.43 1.73
N SER A 17 -34.05 54.32 1.20
CA SER A 17 -33.56 53.17 1.99
C SER A 17 -32.03 53.13 2.16
N VAL A 18 -31.31 54.01 1.46
CA VAL A 18 -29.84 53.89 1.30
C VAL A 18 -29.07 54.50 2.49
N GLN A 19 -29.59 55.50 3.20
CA GLN A 19 -28.84 56.13 4.31
C GLN A 19 -28.90 55.36 5.64
N VAL A 20 -29.82 54.41 5.81
CA VAL A 20 -29.90 53.59 7.04
C VAL A 20 -29.07 52.30 6.93
N LEU A 21 -28.82 51.78 5.72
CA LEU A 21 -27.93 50.63 5.53
C LEU A 21 -26.44 50.96 5.73
N PHE A 22 -26.00 52.19 5.42
CA PHE A 22 -24.57 52.55 5.53
C PHE A 22 -24.05 52.76 6.96
N ARG A 23 -24.94 52.91 7.97
CA ARG A 23 -24.53 53.01 9.38
C ARG A 23 -24.42 51.67 10.10
N ASN A 24 -25.07 50.62 9.58
CA ASN A 24 -24.93 49.25 10.10
C ASN A 24 -23.88 48.42 9.35
N LEU A 25 -23.46 48.84 8.16
CA LEU A 25 -22.38 48.20 7.41
C LEU A 25 -20.98 48.57 7.93
N SER A 26 -20.81 49.70 8.65
CA SER A 26 -19.52 50.11 9.21
C SER A 26 -19.19 49.50 10.58
N LYS A 27 -20.14 48.80 11.22
CA LYS A 27 -19.90 48.04 12.47
C LYS A 27 -19.80 46.52 12.28
N SER A 28 -20.01 46.01 11.06
CA SER A 28 -19.86 44.57 10.75
C SER A 28 -18.52 44.22 10.08
N ALA A 29 -17.70 45.22 9.75
CA ALA A 29 -16.46 45.04 9.00
C ALA A 29 -15.19 44.93 9.88
N SER A 30 -15.30 44.79 11.21
CA SER A 30 -14.13 44.73 12.11
C SER A 30 -14.11 43.53 13.07
N GLN A 31 -14.97 42.53 12.88
CA GLN A 31 -14.72 41.20 13.41
C GLN A 31 -13.99 40.37 12.34
N GLN A 32 -12.74 40.74 12.09
CA GLN A 32 -11.77 39.72 11.71
C GLN A 32 -11.82 38.70 12.85
N LYS A 33 -12.45 37.54 12.62
CA LYS A 33 -12.16 36.35 13.41
C LYS A 33 -10.66 36.15 13.27
N THR A 34 -9.89 36.63 14.24
CA THR A 34 -8.60 36.04 14.55
C THR A 34 -8.91 34.58 14.82
N SER A 35 -8.75 33.73 13.81
CA SER A 35 -8.78 32.29 14.01
C SER A 35 -7.65 32.01 14.98
N GLN A 36 -7.99 31.85 16.26
CA GLN A 36 -7.03 31.51 17.28
C GLN A 36 -6.33 30.24 16.79
N LEU A 37 -5.01 30.34 16.56
CA LEU A 37 -4.23 29.20 16.09
C LEU A 37 -4.43 28.07 17.09
N LYS A 38 -4.92 26.94 16.60
CA LYS A 38 -5.18 25.76 17.42
C LYS A 38 -3.85 25.09 17.72
N THR A 39 -3.57 24.86 19.00
CA THR A 39 -2.35 24.22 19.47
C THR A 39 -2.37 22.71 19.20
N SER A 40 -1.22 22.04 19.31
CA SER A 40 -1.14 20.56 19.25
C SER A 40 -2.12 19.88 20.21
N GLN A 41 -2.25 20.40 21.44
CA GLN A 41 -3.14 19.85 22.46
C GLN A 41 -4.61 19.79 21.99
N HIS A 42 -5.09 20.83 21.29
CA HIS A 42 -6.45 20.85 20.75
C HIS A 42 -6.72 19.68 19.79
N TYR A 43 -5.76 19.34 18.93
CA TYR A 43 -5.93 18.28 17.95
C TYR A 43 -5.79 16.89 18.60
N ILE A 44 -4.86 16.72 19.54
CA ILE A 44 -4.68 15.48 20.30
C ILE A 44 -5.95 15.14 21.09
N GLU A 45 -6.54 16.11 21.80
CA GLU A 45 -7.79 15.91 22.53
C GLU A 45 -8.97 15.58 21.61
N LYS A 46 -9.00 16.20 20.42
CA LYS A 46 -10.03 15.92 19.43
C LYS A 46 -9.90 14.49 18.89
N GLU A 47 -8.69 14.03 18.59
CA GLU A 47 -8.43 12.64 18.18
C GLU A 47 -8.78 11.67 19.31
N ALA A 48 -8.34 11.92 20.54
CA ALA A 48 -8.67 11.10 21.70
C ALA A 48 -10.19 11.02 22.00
N LYS A 49 -10.97 12.03 21.60
CA LYS A 49 -12.42 12.02 21.80
C LYS A 49 -13.18 11.22 20.73
N TYR A 50 -12.71 11.25 19.49
CA TYR A 50 -13.47 10.78 18.33
C TYR A 50 -12.82 9.61 17.58
N GLY A 51 -11.52 9.36 17.77
CA GLY A 51 -10.76 8.30 17.14
C GLY A 51 -10.81 6.99 17.91
N ALA A 52 -10.51 5.89 17.23
CA ALA A 52 -10.23 4.63 17.89
C ALA A 52 -8.83 4.66 18.53
N HIS A 53 -8.67 4.08 19.71
CA HIS A 53 -7.44 4.14 20.51
C HIS A 53 -6.49 2.96 20.20
N ASN A 54 -6.43 2.55 18.94
CA ASN A 54 -5.64 1.39 18.49
C ASN A 54 -4.19 1.75 18.08
N TYR A 55 -3.79 3.01 18.25
CA TYR A 55 -2.42 3.49 18.09
C TYR A 55 -1.97 4.23 19.36
N LYS A 56 -0.66 4.34 19.53
CA LYS A 56 -0.01 5.19 20.54
C LYS A 56 0.86 6.25 19.85
N PRO A 57 0.26 7.31 19.28
CA PRO A 57 1.02 8.33 18.54
C PRO A 57 2.01 9.07 19.43
N ILE A 58 3.14 9.48 18.85
CA ILE A 58 4.03 10.48 19.46
C ILE A 58 3.25 11.80 19.52
N PRO A 59 3.33 12.60 20.60
CA PRO A 59 2.53 13.82 20.77
C PRO A 59 3.05 14.99 19.91
N VAL A 60 3.06 14.80 18.59
CA VAL A 60 3.43 15.78 17.56
C VAL A 60 2.32 15.81 16.51
N VAL A 61 1.74 16.99 16.27
CA VAL A 61 0.62 17.14 15.33
C VAL A 61 1.12 17.74 14.02
N ILE A 62 1.49 16.88 13.08
CA ILE A 62 1.97 17.29 11.76
C ILE A 62 0.87 17.98 10.95
N SER A 63 1.18 19.14 10.36
CA SER A 63 0.26 19.95 9.57
C SER A 63 0.56 19.93 8.08
N HIS A 64 1.85 19.91 7.70
CA HIS A 64 2.28 19.84 6.30
C HIS A 64 3.67 19.21 6.17
N GLY A 65 3.99 18.73 4.96
CA GLY A 65 5.28 18.13 4.65
C GLY A 65 5.74 18.46 3.23
N LYS A 66 7.06 18.45 3.03
CA LYS A 66 7.73 18.68 1.75
C LYS A 66 9.08 17.98 1.72
N GLY A 67 9.26 17.06 0.77
CA GLY A 67 10.49 16.26 0.68
C GLY A 67 10.66 15.43 1.96
N CYS A 68 11.82 15.53 2.62
CA CYS A 68 12.09 14.84 3.89
C CYS A 68 11.65 15.63 5.14
N ASN A 69 11.07 16.82 4.98
CA ASN A 69 10.71 17.70 6.10
C ASN A 69 9.20 17.68 6.37
N VAL A 70 8.84 17.76 7.64
CA VAL A 70 7.47 17.97 8.12
C VAL A 70 7.43 19.08 9.15
N TRP A 71 6.31 19.77 9.25
CA TRP A 71 6.08 20.84 10.21
C TRP A 71 4.82 20.56 11.02
N ASP A 72 4.88 20.76 12.33
CA ASP A 72 3.70 20.64 13.18
C ASP A 72 2.82 21.90 13.16
N VAL A 73 1.68 21.86 13.84
CA VAL A 73 0.74 23.00 13.93
C VAL A 73 1.27 24.17 14.77
N ASP A 74 2.28 23.92 15.60
CA ASP A 74 2.94 24.95 16.43
C ASP A 74 4.14 25.58 15.70
N GLY A 75 4.43 25.13 14.47
CA GLY A 75 5.44 25.70 13.58
C GLY A 75 6.83 25.07 13.68
N LYS A 76 7.01 24.01 14.48
CA LYS A 76 8.30 23.31 14.60
C LYS A 76 8.49 22.37 13.41
N SER A 77 9.70 22.38 12.85
CA SER A 77 10.11 21.53 11.73
C SER A 77 10.87 20.29 12.19
N TYR A 78 10.70 19.19 11.47
CA TYR A 78 11.35 17.90 11.73
C TYR A 78 11.80 17.25 10.42
N TYR A 79 12.86 16.46 10.49
CA TYR A 79 13.12 15.44 9.48
C TYR A 79 12.25 14.21 9.76
N ASP A 80 11.53 13.74 8.75
CA ASP A 80 10.74 12.50 8.84
C ASP A 80 11.60 11.27 8.52
N CYS A 81 12.20 10.71 9.56
CA CYS A 81 12.99 9.48 9.47
C CYS A 81 12.15 8.19 9.51
N LEU A 82 10.83 8.28 9.70
CA LEU A 82 9.93 7.12 9.62
C LEU A 82 9.46 6.91 8.18
N SER A 83 9.22 8.00 7.45
CA SER A 83 8.77 8.01 6.05
C SER A 83 7.53 7.15 5.81
N GLY A 84 6.61 7.13 6.78
CA GLY A 84 5.41 6.29 6.75
C GLY A 84 5.72 4.80 6.60
N TYR A 85 6.72 4.29 7.33
CA TYR A 85 7.18 2.91 7.24
C TYR A 85 7.62 2.51 5.81
N SER A 86 8.37 3.37 5.12
CA SER A 86 8.76 3.22 3.69
C SER A 86 7.64 3.51 2.67
N ALA A 87 6.56 4.20 3.04
CA ALA A 87 5.53 4.64 2.09
C ALA A 87 5.91 5.91 1.32
N LEU A 88 6.75 6.76 1.90
CA LEU A 88 7.10 8.08 1.38
C LEU A 88 8.53 8.10 0.80
N ASN A 89 8.93 7.06 0.05
CA ASN A 89 10.28 7.01 -0.55
C ASN A 89 10.56 8.26 -1.39
N GLN A 90 9.58 8.72 -2.17
CA GLN A 90 9.65 9.91 -3.04
C GLN A 90 9.55 11.23 -2.26
N GLY A 91 9.39 11.19 -0.94
CA GLY A 91 9.20 12.35 -0.07
C GLY A 91 7.77 12.90 -0.04
N HIS A 92 7.49 13.71 0.97
CA HIS A 92 6.20 14.34 1.19
C HIS A 92 5.82 15.28 0.03
N CYS A 93 4.58 15.13 -0.46
CA CYS A 93 3.97 16.01 -1.47
C CYS A 93 4.83 16.22 -2.72
N HIS A 94 5.43 15.15 -3.25
CA HIS A 94 6.27 15.23 -4.44
C HIS A 94 5.52 15.92 -5.61
N PRO A 95 6.05 17.02 -6.20
CA PRO A 95 5.29 17.85 -7.15
C PRO A 95 4.73 17.10 -8.35
N ARG A 96 5.49 16.12 -8.88
CA ARG A 96 5.04 15.26 -9.99
C ARG A 96 3.85 14.37 -9.59
N LEU A 97 3.85 13.84 -8.37
CA LEU A 97 2.75 13.00 -7.86
C LEU A 97 1.50 13.84 -7.61
N VAL A 98 1.65 15.03 -7.01
CA VAL A 98 0.53 15.95 -6.81
C VAL A 98 -0.08 16.35 -8.16
N LYS A 99 0.75 16.66 -9.16
CA LYS A 99 0.29 17.03 -10.49
C LYS A 99 -0.48 15.90 -11.17
N VAL A 100 0.05 14.67 -11.20
CA VAL A 100 -0.63 13.54 -11.86
C VAL A 100 -1.96 13.20 -11.17
N MET A 101 -2.03 13.33 -9.83
CA MET A 101 -3.28 13.16 -9.10
C MET A 101 -4.30 14.24 -9.48
N GLN A 102 -3.91 15.52 -9.49
CA GLN A 102 -4.79 16.62 -9.87
C GLN A 102 -5.32 16.50 -11.30
N ASP A 103 -4.45 16.11 -12.24
CA ASP A 103 -4.81 15.93 -13.65
C ASP A 103 -5.80 14.78 -13.81
N GLN A 104 -5.48 13.60 -13.25
CA GLN A 104 -6.32 12.42 -13.42
C GLN A 104 -7.66 12.56 -12.69
N CYS A 105 -7.70 13.24 -11.54
CA CYS A 105 -8.95 13.52 -10.81
C CYS A 105 -9.95 14.38 -11.60
N GLN A 106 -9.46 15.26 -12.48
CA GLN A 106 -10.32 16.08 -13.35
C GLN A 106 -10.89 15.28 -14.54
N LEU A 107 -10.31 14.12 -14.83
CA LEU A 107 -10.70 13.29 -15.97
C LEU A 107 -11.57 12.11 -15.54
N LEU A 108 -11.05 11.23 -14.69
CA LEU A 108 -11.72 10.01 -14.27
C LEU A 108 -11.03 9.38 -13.07
N THR A 109 -11.79 9.09 -12.01
CA THR A 109 -11.23 8.51 -10.77
C THR A 109 -11.54 7.02 -10.62
N LEU A 110 -12.79 6.61 -10.83
CA LEU A 110 -13.28 5.26 -10.59
C LEU A 110 -14.38 4.88 -11.58
N THR A 111 -14.30 3.66 -12.13
CA THR A 111 -15.35 3.04 -12.95
C THR A 111 -15.78 1.67 -12.45
N SER A 112 -15.11 1.11 -11.43
CA SER A 112 -15.00 -0.35 -11.16
C SER A 112 -14.28 -1.12 -12.28
N ARG A 113 -13.95 -2.39 -12.02
CA ARG A 113 -13.40 -3.32 -13.02
C ARG A 113 -14.46 -3.96 -13.94
N ALA A 114 -15.73 -3.56 -13.84
CA ALA A 114 -16.77 -3.96 -14.78
C ALA A 114 -16.62 -3.27 -16.15
N PHE A 115 -15.93 -2.12 -16.20
CA PHE A 115 -15.63 -1.39 -17.43
C PHE A 115 -14.12 -1.33 -17.65
N TYR A 116 -13.73 -1.37 -18.92
CA TYR A 116 -12.36 -1.06 -19.30
C TYR A 116 -12.06 0.42 -19.13
N THR A 117 -10.80 0.72 -18.81
CA THR A 117 -10.27 2.08 -18.77
C THR A 117 -8.99 2.13 -19.58
N ASN A 118 -8.66 3.30 -20.10
CA ASN A 118 -7.40 3.52 -20.83
C ASN A 118 -6.16 3.53 -19.90
N ALA A 119 -6.34 3.53 -18.58
CA ALA A 119 -5.24 3.61 -17.61
C ALA A 119 -4.80 2.24 -17.07
N LEU A 120 -5.73 1.31 -16.84
CA LEU A 120 -5.40 0.02 -16.21
C LEU A 120 -4.49 -0.85 -17.09
N GLY A 121 -4.71 -0.88 -18.40
CA GLY A 121 -3.87 -1.62 -19.33
C GLY A 121 -2.42 -1.10 -19.35
N GLU A 122 -2.25 0.22 -19.43
CA GLU A 122 -0.93 0.86 -19.35
C GLU A 122 -0.23 0.59 -18.02
N TYR A 123 -0.97 0.61 -16.91
CA TYR A 123 -0.43 0.29 -15.60
C TYR A 123 0.03 -1.16 -15.49
N ALA A 124 -0.79 -2.09 -16.01
CA ALA A 124 -0.44 -3.50 -16.04
C ALA A 124 0.81 -3.76 -16.88
N GLU A 125 0.88 -3.17 -18.08
CA GLU A 125 2.04 -3.26 -18.97
C GLU A 125 3.31 -2.69 -18.32
N TYR A 126 3.21 -1.52 -17.69
CA TYR A 126 4.36 -0.86 -17.07
C TYR A 126 4.94 -1.70 -15.93
N LEU A 127 4.11 -2.23 -15.03
CA LEU A 127 4.56 -3.07 -13.91
C LEU A 127 5.18 -4.38 -14.37
N THR A 128 4.49 -5.09 -15.28
CA THR A 128 4.94 -6.39 -15.79
C THR A 128 6.29 -6.28 -16.49
N LYS A 129 6.48 -5.25 -17.32
CA LYS A 129 7.77 -4.97 -17.97
C LYS A 129 8.86 -4.56 -16.99
N LEU A 130 8.52 -3.74 -15.98
CA LEU A 130 9.51 -3.24 -15.03
C LEU A 130 10.07 -4.34 -14.12
N PHE A 131 9.20 -5.25 -13.66
CA PHE A 131 9.57 -6.28 -12.69
C PHE A 131 9.76 -7.67 -13.30
N GLY A 132 9.52 -7.83 -14.62
CA GLY A 132 9.76 -9.09 -15.34
C GLY A 132 8.77 -10.20 -14.99
N TYR A 133 7.47 -9.89 -14.89
CA TYR A 133 6.38 -10.85 -14.69
C TYR A 133 5.39 -10.79 -15.84
N GLN A 134 4.63 -11.86 -16.07
CA GLN A 134 3.64 -11.89 -17.16
C GLN A 134 2.35 -11.14 -16.83
N LYS A 135 1.95 -11.10 -15.55
CA LYS A 135 0.71 -10.46 -15.10
C LYS A 135 0.87 -9.72 -13.78
N MET A 136 -0.04 -8.78 -13.56
CA MET A 136 -0.22 -8.12 -12.29
C MET A 136 -1.71 -8.06 -11.92
N MET A 137 -1.99 -8.01 -10.62
CA MET A 137 -3.31 -7.80 -10.07
C MET A 137 -3.25 -6.64 -9.06
N PRO A 138 -3.95 -5.52 -9.33
CA PRO A 138 -3.92 -4.35 -8.45
C PRO A 138 -4.93 -4.49 -7.31
N MET A 139 -4.51 -4.07 -6.11
CA MET A 139 -5.28 -3.98 -4.88
C MET A 139 -5.04 -2.60 -4.24
N ASN A 140 -5.46 -2.38 -2.98
CA ASN A 140 -5.40 -1.07 -2.34
C ASN A 140 -4.39 -1.02 -1.19
N SER A 141 -4.26 -2.10 -0.41
CA SER A 141 -3.36 -2.16 0.74
C SER A 141 -2.39 -3.35 0.68
N GLY A 142 -1.29 -3.28 1.43
CA GLY A 142 -0.32 -4.39 1.49
C GLY A 142 -0.95 -5.70 1.93
N VAL A 143 -1.82 -5.68 2.95
CA VAL A 143 -2.51 -6.88 3.43
C VAL A 143 -3.43 -7.50 2.36
N GLU A 144 -4.10 -6.68 1.55
CA GLU A 144 -4.89 -7.21 0.42
C GLU A 144 -4.00 -7.87 -0.64
N ALA A 145 -2.79 -7.37 -0.87
CA ALA A 145 -1.84 -7.98 -1.78
C ALA A 145 -1.35 -9.34 -1.24
N VAL A 146 -1.02 -9.44 0.05
CA VAL A 146 -0.64 -10.72 0.66
C VAL A 146 -1.81 -11.70 0.70
N ASP A 147 -3.02 -11.26 1.08
CA ASP A 147 -4.24 -12.08 1.00
C ASP A 147 -4.43 -12.64 -0.41
N THR A 148 -4.21 -11.82 -1.43
CA THR A 148 -4.31 -12.22 -2.84
C THR A 148 -3.23 -13.24 -3.21
N ALA A 149 -1.98 -13.04 -2.77
CA ALA A 149 -0.89 -13.99 -2.98
C ALA A 149 -1.14 -15.35 -2.29
N VAL A 150 -1.70 -15.35 -1.08
CA VAL A 150 -2.11 -16.56 -0.36
C VAL A 150 -3.24 -17.28 -1.10
N LYS A 151 -4.23 -16.55 -1.62
CA LYS A 151 -5.31 -17.12 -2.45
C LYS A 151 -4.77 -17.73 -3.74
N LEU A 152 -3.89 -17.03 -4.45
CA LEU A 152 -3.21 -17.52 -5.66
C LEU A 152 -2.44 -18.81 -5.35
N SER A 153 -1.67 -18.82 -4.26
CA SER A 153 -0.87 -19.97 -3.84
C SER A 153 -1.72 -21.20 -3.54
N ARG A 154 -2.80 -21.05 -2.77
CA ARG A 154 -3.73 -22.15 -2.49
C ARG A 154 -4.40 -22.65 -3.77
N LYS A 155 -4.85 -21.74 -4.63
CA LYS A 155 -5.55 -22.11 -5.87
C LYS A 155 -4.62 -22.83 -6.85
N TRP A 156 -3.40 -22.33 -7.04
CA TRP A 156 -2.35 -22.99 -7.80
C TRP A 156 -2.02 -24.37 -7.23
N ALA A 157 -1.96 -24.50 -5.89
CA ALA A 157 -1.69 -25.80 -5.28
C ALA A 157 -2.77 -26.84 -5.59
N TYR A 158 -4.05 -26.43 -5.57
CA TYR A 158 -5.16 -27.33 -5.89
C TYR A 158 -5.26 -27.65 -7.39
N GLU A 159 -5.13 -26.64 -8.26
CA GLU A 159 -5.40 -26.78 -9.70
C GLU A 159 -4.18 -27.23 -10.51
N VAL A 160 -2.97 -26.93 -10.04
CA VAL A 160 -1.72 -27.15 -10.79
C VAL A 160 -0.79 -28.12 -10.08
N LYS A 161 -0.53 -27.92 -8.78
CA LYS A 161 0.32 -28.85 -8.01
C LYS A 161 -0.38 -30.19 -7.73
N GLY A 162 -1.71 -30.20 -7.63
CA GLY A 162 -2.51 -31.38 -7.34
C GLY A 162 -2.66 -31.70 -5.85
N VAL A 163 -2.50 -30.72 -4.97
CA VAL A 163 -2.77 -30.88 -3.53
C VAL A 163 -4.26 -31.17 -3.33
N PRO A 164 -4.67 -32.11 -2.46
CA PRO A 164 -6.07 -32.37 -2.21
C PRO A 164 -6.83 -31.13 -1.70
N PRO A 165 -8.13 -30.99 -2.02
CA PRO A 165 -8.94 -29.86 -1.58
C PRO A 165 -8.82 -29.60 -0.07
N SER A 166 -8.68 -28.32 0.29
CA SER A 166 -8.57 -27.85 1.69
C SER A 166 -7.33 -28.31 2.45
N GLN A 167 -6.35 -28.96 1.80
CA GLN A 167 -5.12 -29.42 2.46
C GLN A 167 -3.89 -28.54 2.19
N ALA A 168 -4.00 -27.51 1.33
CA ALA A 168 -2.87 -26.64 1.01
C ALA A 168 -2.38 -25.87 2.24
N LYS A 169 -1.08 -26.02 2.54
CA LYS A 169 -0.39 -25.36 3.65
C LYS A 169 0.40 -24.16 3.16
N ILE A 170 0.38 -23.07 3.91
CA ILE A 170 1.19 -21.88 3.64
C ILE A 170 2.16 -21.73 4.79
N VAL A 171 3.44 -21.63 4.46
CA VAL A 171 4.52 -21.49 5.45
C VAL A 171 4.87 -20.01 5.54
N PHE A 172 4.97 -19.50 6.75
CA PHE A 172 5.41 -18.13 7.05
C PHE A 172 6.68 -18.16 7.89
N ALA A 173 7.51 -17.14 7.76
CA ALA A 173 8.59 -16.92 8.72
C ALA A 173 7.98 -16.48 10.07
N ARG A 174 8.57 -16.89 11.20
CA ARG A 174 8.25 -16.31 12.51
C ARG A 174 8.59 -14.83 12.54
N ASP A 175 7.89 -14.08 13.38
CA ASP A 175 8.00 -12.63 13.54
C ASP A 175 7.67 -11.83 12.28
N ASN A 176 6.91 -12.44 11.35
CA ASN A 176 6.43 -11.78 10.16
C ASN A 176 5.42 -10.66 10.45
N PHE A 177 5.36 -9.67 9.55
CA PHE A 177 4.27 -8.71 9.51
C PHE A 177 3.71 -8.56 8.10
N HIS A 178 2.58 -9.23 7.86
CA HIS A 178 1.87 -9.18 6.57
C HIS A 178 0.54 -8.41 6.63
N GLY A 179 0.31 -7.67 7.72
CA GLY A 179 -0.85 -6.81 7.91
C GLY A 179 -1.74 -7.20 9.09
N ARG A 180 -3.02 -6.80 9.03
CA ARG A 180 -3.96 -6.88 10.16
C ARG A 180 -5.33 -7.49 9.79
N SER A 181 -5.44 -8.17 8.63
CA SER A 181 -6.64 -8.97 8.30
C SER A 181 -6.66 -10.24 9.15
N LEU A 182 -7.80 -10.91 9.28
CA LEU A 182 -7.86 -12.21 9.98
C LEU A 182 -6.90 -13.25 9.38
N MET A 183 -6.57 -13.17 8.08
CA MET A 183 -5.53 -14.00 7.46
C MET A 183 -4.16 -13.67 8.04
N ALA A 184 -3.77 -12.39 8.04
CA ALA A 184 -2.48 -11.97 8.61
C ALA A 184 -2.39 -12.27 10.11
N CYS A 185 -3.46 -12.04 10.87
CA CYS A 185 -3.55 -12.43 12.28
C CYS A 185 -3.36 -13.94 12.47
N SER A 186 -3.93 -14.77 11.59
CA SER A 186 -3.76 -16.24 11.63
C SER A 186 -2.32 -16.68 11.32
N ALA A 187 -1.56 -15.85 10.61
CA ALA A 187 -0.17 -16.10 10.25
C ALA A 187 0.84 -15.45 11.22
N SER A 188 0.37 -14.59 12.14
CA SER A 188 1.23 -13.87 13.08
C SER A 188 1.77 -14.77 14.19
N THR A 189 2.98 -14.47 14.67
CA THR A 189 3.51 -14.99 15.95
C THR A 189 3.55 -13.94 17.06
N ASP A 190 3.26 -12.68 16.74
CA ASP A 190 3.11 -11.59 17.72
C ASP A 190 1.73 -11.68 18.40
N PRO A 191 1.66 -11.92 19.72
CA PRO A 191 0.40 -11.99 20.48
C PRO A 191 -0.49 -10.75 20.31
N ASP A 192 0.09 -9.54 20.26
CA ASP A 192 -0.66 -8.28 20.12
C ASP A 192 -1.37 -8.18 18.74
N CYS A 193 -0.95 -9.01 17.79
CA CYS A 193 -1.54 -9.08 16.46
C CYS A 193 -2.68 -10.10 16.35
N PHE A 194 -2.83 -11.06 17.27
CA PHE A 194 -3.86 -12.11 17.14
C PHE A 194 -4.71 -12.38 18.39
N GLU A 195 -4.29 -11.96 19.59
CA GLU A 195 -4.99 -12.27 20.83
C GLU A 195 -6.49 -11.89 20.77
N ASN A 196 -7.36 -12.85 21.11
CA ASN A 196 -8.82 -12.70 21.11
C ASN A 196 -9.50 -12.36 19.76
N PHE A 197 -8.86 -12.62 18.61
CA PHE A 197 -9.48 -12.45 17.28
C PHE A 197 -9.97 -13.75 16.61
N GLY A 198 -9.87 -14.89 17.31
CA GLY A 198 -10.19 -16.21 16.75
C GLY A 198 -11.68 -16.45 16.42
N PRO A 199 -11.99 -17.55 15.69
CA PRO A 199 -11.07 -18.61 15.24
C PRO A 199 -10.21 -18.23 14.03
N PHE A 200 -9.00 -18.80 13.96
CA PHE A 200 -8.02 -18.50 12.91
C PHE A 200 -8.11 -19.44 11.71
N LEU A 201 -7.58 -18.98 10.56
CA LEU A 201 -7.48 -19.78 9.35
C LEU A 201 -6.53 -20.97 9.57
N PRO A 202 -6.95 -22.20 9.24
CA PRO A 202 -6.11 -23.38 9.40
C PRO A 202 -5.02 -23.45 8.31
N ASN A 203 -4.12 -24.42 8.48
CA ASN A 203 -3.07 -24.78 7.52
C ASN A 203 -2.03 -23.68 7.27
N PHE A 204 -1.79 -22.83 8.26
CA PHE A 204 -0.62 -21.96 8.30
C PHE A 204 0.43 -22.59 9.21
N LEU A 205 1.66 -22.68 8.70
CA LEU A 205 2.83 -23.20 9.40
C LEU A 205 3.84 -22.08 9.57
N HIS A 206 4.71 -22.23 10.56
CA HIS A 206 5.77 -21.28 10.85
C HIS A 206 7.12 -21.96 10.88
N VAL A 207 8.14 -21.26 10.40
CA VAL A 207 9.56 -21.63 10.52
C VAL A 207 10.34 -20.43 11.01
N GLU A 208 11.46 -20.62 11.71
CA GLU A 208 12.33 -19.51 12.09
C GLU A 208 12.81 -18.75 10.83
N PHE A 209 12.80 -17.42 10.90
CA PHE A 209 13.43 -16.60 9.88
C PHE A 209 14.93 -16.93 9.83
N ASP A 210 15.53 -16.88 8.64
CA ASP A 210 16.95 -17.18 8.43
C ASP A 210 17.37 -18.64 8.71
N SER A 211 16.41 -19.59 8.77
CA SER A 211 16.66 -21.02 9.02
C SER A 211 16.35 -21.90 7.81
N LEU A 212 17.34 -22.13 6.94
CA LEU A 212 17.17 -23.01 5.76
C LEU A 212 16.90 -24.47 6.14
N THR A 213 17.49 -24.95 7.24
CA THR A 213 17.31 -26.34 7.71
C THR A 213 15.86 -26.61 8.12
N GLU A 214 15.26 -25.68 8.87
CA GLU A 214 13.86 -25.81 9.30
C GLU A 214 12.90 -25.63 8.12
N LEU A 215 13.22 -24.70 7.22
CA LEU A 215 12.47 -24.53 5.98
C LEU A 215 12.50 -25.80 5.13
N GLU A 216 13.66 -26.41 4.89
CA GLU A 216 13.77 -27.64 4.10
C GLU A 216 12.95 -28.77 4.72
N LYS A 217 13.04 -28.95 6.04
CA LYS A 217 12.24 -29.95 6.76
C LYS A 217 10.74 -29.70 6.57
N THR A 218 10.29 -28.46 6.69
CA THR A 218 8.87 -28.11 6.59
C THR A 218 8.35 -28.25 5.16
N LEU A 219 9.14 -27.81 4.17
CA LEU A 219 8.77 -27.90 2.75
C LEU A 219 8.81 -29.33 2.19
N SER A 220 9.34 -30.31 2.94
CA SER A 220 9.26 -31.73 2.59
C SER A 220 7.81 -32.27 2.62
N ASP A 221 6.89 -31.57 3.27
CA ASP A 221 5.47 -31.88 3.20
C ASP A 221 4.92 -31.57 1.78
N PRO A 222 4.38 -32.57 1.06
CA PRO A 222 3.90 -32.38 -0.31
C PRO A 222 2.73 -31.41 -0.42
N HIS A 223 2.04 -31.09 0.69
CA HIS A 223 0.91 -30.18 0.72
C HIS A 223 1.30 -28.71 0.93
N CYS A 224 2.58 -28.39 1.15
CA CYS A 224 3.07 -27.02 1.17
C CYS A 224 2.85 -26.37 -0.21
N ALA A 225 2.11 -25.27 -0.24
CA ALA A 225 1.77 -24.53 -1.45
C ALA A 225 2.73 -23.36 -1.67
N ALA A 226 3.03 -22.62 -0.61
CA ALA A 226 3.92 -21.47 -0.66
C ALA A 226 4.69 -21.27 0.64
N PHE A 227 5.84 -20.59 0.51
CA PHE A 227 6.54 -19.92 1.60
C PHE A 227 6.44 -18.40 1.39
N VAL A 228 5.87 -17.70 2.38
CA VAL A 228 5.71 -16.24 2.38
C VAL A 228 6.75 -15.64 3.31
N VAL A 229 7.54 -14.71 2.79
CA VAL A 229 8.68 -14.14 3.52
C VAL A 229 8.93 -12.69 3.12
N GLU A 230 9.26 -11.85 4.10
CA GLU A 230 9.84 -10.53 3.86
C GLU A 230 11.34 -10.70 3.54
N PRO A 231 11.90 -10.09 2.48
CA PRO A 231 13.35 -10.15 2.22
C PRO A 231 14.21 -9.64 3.39
N ILE A 232 13.70 -8.64 4.12
CA ILE A 232 14.20 -8.12 5.41
C ILE A 232 12.95 -7.91 6.25
N GLN A 233 12.89 -8.46 7.46
CA GLN A 233 11.71 -8.30 8.31
C GLN A 233 11.67 -6.88 8.89
N GLY A 234 10.67 -6.11 8.48
CA GLY A 234 10.59 -4.68 8.83
C GLY A 234 10.16 -4.48 10.28
N GLU A 235 8.94 -4.90 10.60
CA GLU A 235 8.33 -4.65 11.91
C GLU A 235 8.97 -5.49 13.04
N ALA A 236 9.69 -6.57 12.71
CA ALA A 236 10.49 -7.35 13.66
C ALA A 236 11.76 -6.60 14.14
N GLY A 237 11.98 -5.36 13.69
CA GLY A 237 13.13 -4.55 14.08
C GLY A 237 14.23 -4.48 13.01
N VAL A 238 13.87 -4.52 11.73
CA VAL A 238 14.81 -4.44 10.59
C VAL A 238 15.83 -5.60 10.64
N VAL A 239 15.33 -6.82 10.61
CA VAL A 239 16.15 -8.04 10.69
C VAL A 239 16.62 -8.42 9.29
N LEU A 240 17.91 -8.24 9.02
CA LEU A 240 18.55 -8.67 7.78
C LEU A 240 18.80 -10.18 7.82
N PRO A 241 18.55 -10.91 6.72
CA PRO A 241 18.90 -12.32 6.66
C PRO A 241 20.41 -12.51 6.52
N SER A 242 20.90 -13.71 6.87
CA SER A 242 22.27 -14.13 6.59
C SER A 242 22.53 -14.21 5.08
N GLU A 243 23.80 -14.08 4.72
CA GLU A 243 24.23 -14.24 3.33
C GLU A 243 23.79 -15.60 2.77
N GLY A 244 23.23 -15.59 1.56
CA GLY A 244 22.77 -16.80 0.87
C GLY A 244 21.39 -17.31 1.30
N TYR A 245 20.77 -16.78 2.36
CA TYR A 245 19.45 -17.24 2.83
C TYR A 245 18.38 -17.16 1.73
N LEU A 246 18.15 -15.99 1.12
CA LEU A 246 17.10 -15.85 0.10
C LEU A 246 17.36 -16.70 -1.15
N LYS A 247 18.65 -16.93 -1.49
CA LYS A 247 19.02 -17.85 -2.56
C LYS A 247 18.68 -19.30 -2.19
N GLY A 248 19.02 -19.72 -0.97
CA GLY A 248 18.65 -21.04 -0.45
C GLY A 248 17.13 -21.24 -0.37
N VAL A 249 16.37 -20.23 0.05
CA VAL A 249 14.89 -20.23 0.02
C VAL A 249 14.39 -20.50 -1.39
N ARG A 250 14.93 -19.78 -2.39
CA ARG A 250 14.55 -19.94 -3.79
C ARG A 250 14.83 -21.35 -4.30
N GLU A 251 16.00 -21.90 -3.98
CA GLU A 251 16.40 -23.26 -4.35
C GLU A 251 15.50 -24.32 -3.70
N LEU A 252 15.21 -24.19 -2.39
CA LEU A 252 14.34 -25.10 -1.65
C LEU A 252 12.88 -25.05 -2.14
N CYS A 253 12.36 -23.86 -2.42
CA CYS A 253 11.01 -23.70 -2.98
C CYS A 253 10.91 -24.40 -4.34
N THR A 254 11.92 -24.22 -5.20
CA THR A 254 11.97 -24.86 -6.52
C THR A 254 12.04 -26.39 -6.40
N LYS A 255 12.96 -26.91 -5.57
CA LYS A 255 13.16 -28.34 -5.32
C LYS A 255 11.86 -29.04 -4.87
N ASN A 256 11.08 -28.39 -4.01
CA ASN A 256 9.86 -28.97 -3.43
C ASN A 256 8.57 -28.59 -4.19
N ARG A 257 8.68 -27.88 -5.33
CA ARG A 257 7.53 -27.31 -6.06
C ARG A 257 6.63 -26.51 -5.13
N VAL A 258 7.20 -25.60 -4.37
CA VAL A 258 6.53 -24.67 -3.46
C VAL A 258 6.74 -23.27 -4.03
N LEU A 259 5.71 -22.42 -4.02
CA LEU A 259 5.86 -21.04 -4.49
C LEU A 259 6.62 -20.21 -3.46
N MET A 260 7.61 -19.45 -3.91
CA MET A 260 8.22 -18.39 -3.12
C MET A 260 7.41 -17.11 -3.30
N VAL A 261 6.84 -16.60 -2.21
CA VAL A 261 6.15 -15.30 -2.16
C VAL A 261 7.03 -14.33 -1.40
N ALA A 262 7.54 -13.30 -2.09
CA ALA A 262 8.29 -12.23 -1.45
C ALA A 262 7.38 -11.05 -1.14
N ASP A 263 7.28 -10.71 0.16
CA ASP A 263 6.62 -9.50 0.59
C ASP A 263 7.56 -8.30 0.51
N GLU A 264 7.50 -7.60 -0.62
CA GLU A 264 8.30 -6.41 -0.93
C GLU A 264 7.52 -5.12 -0.68
N VAL A 265 6.42 -5.18 0.09
CA VAL A 265 5.62 -3.99 0.44
C VAL A 265 6.49 -2.95 1.15
N GLN A 266 7.40 -3.35 2.03
CA GLN A 266 8.27 -2.44 2.78
C GLN A 266 9.67 -2.27 2.15
N THR A 267 10.28 -3.38 1.73
CA THR A 267 11.69 -3.48 1.32
C THR A 267 11.93 -3.13 -0.16
N GLY A 268 10.87 -3.18 -0.97
CA GLY A 268 10.95 -2.92 -2.39
C GLY A 268 10.99 -1.43 -2.73
N LEU A 269 10.89 -1.16 -4.04
CA LEU A 269 10.68 0.14 -4.64
C LEU A 269 11.77 1.16 -4.24
N GLY A 270 13.03 0.73 -4.36
CA GLY A 270 14.20 1.58 -4.14
C GLY A 270 14.64 1.69 -2.68
N ARG A 271 13.86 1.19 -1.71
CA ARG A 271 14.17 1.35 -0.26
C ARG A 271 15.55 0.78 0.10
N THR A 272 15.89 -0.39 -0.44
CA THR A 272 17.16 -1.08 -0.17
C THR A 272 18.24 -0.74 -1.19
N GLY A 273 18.02 0.23 -2.10
CA GLY A 273 18.96 0.57 -3.19
C GLY A 273 18.79 -0.25 -4.47
N ARG A 274 17.77 -1.11 -4.55
CA ARG A 274 17.32 -1.81 -5.76
C ARG A 274 15.80 -1.68 -5.92
N MET A 275 15.28 -2.00 -7.10
CA MET A 275 13.84 -1.96 -7.36
C MET A 275 13.09 -2.99 -6.51
N LEU A 276 13.65 -4.18 -6.34
CA LEU A 276 13.23 -5.17 -5.35
C LEU A 276 14.43 -5.52 -4.47
N CYS A 277 14.22 -5.75 -3.18
CA CYS A 277 15.27 -6.22 -2.29
C CYS A 277 15.83 -7.58 -2.72
N CYS A 278 14.97 -8.47 -3.24
CA CYS A 278 15.39 -9.75 -3.82
C CYS A 278 16.40 -9.61 -4.98
N ASP A 279 16.43 -8.47 -5.69
CA ASP A 279 17.39 -8.23 -6.78
C ASP A 279 18.85 -8.22 -6.29
N HIS A 280 19.10 -7.82 -5.04
CA HIS A 280 20.45 -7.89 -4.45
C HIS A 280 21.00 -9.32 -4.41
N TYR A 281 20.11 -10.29 -4.33
CA TYR A 281 20.46 -11.71 -4.19
C TYR A 281 20.30 -12.47 -5.52
N ASN A 282 19.99 -11.77 -6.62
CA ASN A 282 19.62 -12.36 -7.91
C ASN A 282 18.50 -13.41 -7.78
N VAL A 283 17.54 -13.16 -6.90
CA VAL A 283 16.40 -14.05 -6.65
C VAL A 283 15.15 -13.47 -7.29
N ARG A 284 14.48 -14.27 -8.12
CA ARG A 284 13.13 -13.97 -8.62
C ARG A 284 12.10 -14.82 -7.87
N PRO A 285 11.24 -14.22 -7.02
CA PRO A 285 10.15 -14.94 -6.39
C PRO A 285 9.08 -15.34 -7.43
N ASP A 286 8.24 -16.31 -7.10
CA ASP A 286 7.14 -16.73 -7.98
C ASP A 286 5.97 -15.74 -7.92
N ILE A 287 5.79 -15.13 -6.75
CA ILE A 287 4.85 -14.04 -6.51
C ILE A 287 5.56 -12.93 -5.74
N VAL A 288 5.38 -11.68 -6.15
CA VAL A 288 5.81 -10.51 -5.38
C VAL A 288 4.61 -9.64 -5.00
N THR A 289 4.56 -9.18 -3.76
CA THR A 289 3.58 -8.20 -3.29
C THR A 289 4.23 -6.85 -3.11
N LEU A 290 3.60 -5.81 -3.64
CA LEU A 290 4.05 -4.42 -3.60
C LEU A 290 2.97 -3.54 -2.98
N GLY A 291 3.37 -2.46 -2.31
CA GLY A 291 2.46 -1.48 -1.70
C GLY A 291 3.22 -0.20 -1.34
N LYS A 292 2.77 0.52 -0.32
CA LYS A 292 3.50 1.64 0.30
C LYS A 292 4.06 2.64 -0.74
N ALA A 293 5.37 2.62 -1.00
CA ALA A 293 6.05 3.48 -1.97
C ALA A 293 5.54 3.36 -3.42
N LEU A 294 4.70 2.36 -3.72
CA LEU A 294 4.05 2.19 -5.03
C LEU A 294 3.20 3.41 -5.41
N SER A 295 2.74 4.21 -4.45
CA SER A 295 2.04 5.46 -4.68
C SER A 295 2.80 6.71 -4.24
N GLY A 296 4.01 6.54 -3.70
CA GLY A 296 4.74 7.57 -2.96
C GLY A 296 3.95 8.19 -1.82
N GLY A 297 3.14 7.37 -1.13
CA GLY A 297 2.35 7.78 0.04
C GLY A 297 1.14 8.66 -0.30
N LEU A 298 0.86 8.92 -1.58
CA LEU A 298 -0.20 9.83 -2.00
C LEU A 298 -1.59 9.17 -2.04
N TYR A 299 -1.65 7.87 -2.31
CA TYR A 299 -2.90 7.12 -2.48
C TYR A 299 -2.73 5.65 -2.05
N PRO A 300 -3.73 4.98 -1.47
CA PRO A 300 -3.62 3.55 -1.14
C PRO A 300 -3.59 2.71 -2.42
N ILE A 301 -2.44 2.09 -2.70
CA ILE A 301 -2.22 1.23 -3.87
C ILE A 301 -1.34 0.07 -3.46
N SER A 302 -1.73 -1.13 -3.88
CA SER A 302 -0.88 -2.31 -3.83
C SER A 302 -1.01 -3.13 -5.12
N ALA A 303 -0.06 -4.03 -5.35
CA ALA A 303 -0.08 -4.90 -6.51
C ALA A 303 0.52 -6.27 -6.18
N VAL A 304 0.01 -7.29 -6.84
CA VAL A 304 0.58 -8.64 -6.84
C VAL A 304 1.05 -8.95 -8.25
N LEU A 305 2.28 -9.42 -8.42
CA LEU A 305 2.80 -9.84 -9.71
C LEU A 305 3.18 -11.32 -9.66
N ALA A 306 2.84 -12.05 -10.72
CA ALA A 306 3.14 -13.46 -10.90
C ALA A 306 3.05 -13.82 -12.39
N ASP A 307 3.55 -15.00 -12.75
CA ASP A 307 3.42 -15.53 -14.11
C ASP A 307 2.06 -16.19 -14.35
N ASP A 308 1.72 -16.43 -15.62
CA ASP A 308 0.40 -16.87 -16.08
C ASP A 308 -0.06 -18.17 -15.41
N GLU A 309 0.85 -19.13 -15.19
CA GLU A 309 0.58 -20.41 -14.51
C GLU A 309 -0.04 -20.20 -13.12
N ILE A 310 0.34 -19.13 -12.43
CA ILE A 310 -0.13 -18.79 -11.10
C ILE A 310 -1.30 -17.81 -11.19
N MET A 311 -1.10 -16.67 -11.87
CA MET A 311 -2.06 -15.56 -11.89
C MET A 311 -3.39 -15.95 -12.53
N LEU A 312 -3.35 -16.73 -13.62
CA LEU A 312 -4.54 -17.09 -14.37
C LEU A 312 -5.33 -18.23 -13.74
N THR A 313 -4.89 -18.76 -12.59
CA THR A 313 -5.74 -19.68 -11.80
C THR A 313 -7.02 -18.95 -11.38
N ILE A 314 -6.92 -17.71 -10.88
CA ILE A 314 -8.10 -16.89 -10.54
C ILE A 314 -8.88 -16.52 -11.80
N LYS A 315 -10.14 -16.97 -11.87
CA LYS A 315 -11.06 -16.71 -12.98
C LYS A 315 -12.02 -15.54 -12.67
N PRO A 316 -12.69 -14.96 -13.69
CA PRO A 316 -13.70 -13.93 -13.47
C PRO A 316 -14.71 -14.32 -12.37
N GLY A 317 -14.96 -13.41 -11.43
CA GLY A 317 -15.88 -13.60 -10.31
C GLY A 317 -15.29 -14.25 -9.05
N GLN A 318 -14.07 -14.81 -9.09
CA GLN A 318 -13.46 -15.51 -7.95
C GLN A 318 -12.65 -14.61 -7.00
N HIS A 319 -12.34 -13.40 -7.46
CA HIS A 319 -11.70 -12.35 -6.68
C HIS A 319 -12.00 -10.98 -7.29
N GLY A 320 -11.88 -9.92 -6.49
CA GLY A 320 -12.17 -8.58 -6.93
C GLY A 320 -11.92 -7.55 -5.84
N SER A 321 -11.88 -6.30 -6.27
CA SER A 321 -11.73 -5.11 -5.42
C SER A 321 -12.45 -3.95 -6.10
N THR A 322 -13.23 -3.18 -5.33
CA THR A 322 -13.96 -2.02 -5.86
C THR A 322 -12.99 -0.96 -6.39
N TYR A 323 -11.94 -0.66 -5.61
CA TYR A 323 -10.97 0.38 -5.91
C TYR A 323 -9.69 -0.16 -6.58
N GLY A 324 -9.44 -1.46 -6.52
CA GLY A 324 -8.24 -2.08 -7.09
C GLY A 324 -8.12 -1.83 -8.60
N GLY A 325 -7.07 -1.10 -9.00
CA GLY A 325 -6.80 -0.79 -10.41
C GLY A 325 -7.64 0.33 -11.00
N ASN A 326 -8.19 1.22 -10.16
CA ASN A 326 -8.90 2.40 -10.65
C ASN A 326 -7.98 3.36 -11.45
N PRO A 327 -8.49 4.17 -12.39
CA PRO A 327 -7.67 5.05 -13.22
C PRO A 327 -6.75 6.01 -12.46
N LEU A 328 -7.20 6.53 -11.31
CA LEU A 328 -6.40 7.42 -10.48
C LEU A 328 -5.17 6.70 -9.90
N SER A 329 -5.38 5.52 -9.30
CA SER A 329 -4.31 4.67 -8.79
C SER A 329 -3.31 4.29 -9.88
N ALA A 330 -3.79 3.92 -11.07
CA ALA A 330 -2.97 3.50 -12.19
C ALA A 330 -1.97 4.61 -12.60
N LYS A 331 -2.45 5.85 -12.76
CA LYS A 331 -1.59 6.97 -13.15
C LYS A 331 -0.63 7.39 -12.04
N ILE A 332 -1.08 7.42 -10.78
CA ILE A 332 -0.23 7.74 -9.63
C ILE A 332 0.91 6.72 -9.50
N ALA A 333 0.59 5.42 -9.61
CA ALA A 333 1.59 4.38 -9.42
C ALA A 333 2.65 4.35 -10.54
N ILE A 334 2.25 4.56 -11.79
CA ILE A 334 3.21 4.69 -12.91
C ILE A 334 4.17 5.86 -12.62
N GLU A 335 3.65 7.02 -12.21
CA GLU A 335 4.47 8.20 -11.96
C GLU A 335 5.40 8.01 -10.75
N ALA A 336 4.91 7.39 -9.69
CA ALA A 336 5.69 7.05 -8.49
C ALA A 336 6.90 6.17 -8.82
N LEU A 337 6.72 5.17 -9.69
CA LEU A 337 7.80 4.29 -10.14
C LEU A 337 8.76 4.98 -11.10
N LYS A 338 8.28 5.88 -11.97
CA LYS A 338 9.15 6.70 -12.83
C LYS A 338 10.08 7.57 -12.00
N ILE A 339 9.57 8.23 -10.96
CA ILE A 339 10.36 9.04 -10.03
C ILE A 339 11.49 8.22 -9.42
N ILE A 340 11.19 7.04 -8.85
CA ILE A 340 12.21 6.14 -8.26
C ILE A 340 13.34 5.83 -9.27
N LYS A 341 12.96 5.54 -10.51
CA LYS A 341 13.92 5.19 -11.57
C LYS A 341 14.74 6.39 -12.07
N GLU A 342 14.10 7.52 -12.30
CA GLU A 342 14.71 8.71 -12.91
C GLU A 342 15.59 9.48 -11.91
N GLU A 343 15.18 9.54 -10.65
CA GLU A 343 15.91 10.22 -9.58
C GLU A 343 16.97 9.31 -8.92
N ASN A 344 17.23 8.14 -9.51
CA ASN A 344 18.31 7.21 -9.14
C ASN A 344 18.30 6.76 -7.67
N PHE A 345 17.11 6.52 -7.10
CA PHE A 345 16.99 5.87 -5.79
C PHE A 345 17.71 4.51 -5.74
N ASN A 346 17.91 3.87 -6.90
CA ASN A 346 18.58 2.59 -7.07
C ASN A 346 20.12 2.70 -7.19
N LYS A 347 20.70 3.90 -7.03
CA LYS A 347 22.15 4.07 -6.88
C LYS A 347 22.47 4.16 -5.39
N CYS A 348 22.81 3.03 -4.81
CA CYS A 348 23.36 2.99 -3.47
C CYS A 348 24.66 3.81 -3.45
N LEU A 349 24.72 4.87 -2.64
CA LEU A 349 25.92 5.71 -2.45
C LEU A 349 26.98 5.04 -1.55
N GLY A 350 26.83 3.76 -1.20
CA GLY A 350 27.91 2.98 -0.57
C GLY A 350 27.56 2.02 0.56
N CYS A 351 26.38 1.40 0.62
CA CYS A 351 26.08 0.39 1.65
C CYS A 351 25.19 -0.73 1.11
N LEU A 352 25.81 -1.86 0.78
CA LEU A 352 25.43 -3.26 1.01
C LEU A 352 26.47 -4.08 0.21
N PRO A 353 27.12 -5.09 0.83
CA PRO A 353 28.23 -5.82 0.22
C PRO A 353 27.86 -6.55 -1.08
#